data_AF-H0TY91-F1
#
_entry.id   AF-H0TY91-F1
#
_cell.length_a   1.000
_cell.length_b   1.000
_cell.length_c   1.000
_cell.angle_alpha   90.00
_cell.angle_beta   90.00
_cell.angle_gamma   90.00
#
_symmetry.space_group_name_H-M   'P 1'
#
loop_
_entity.id
_entity.type
_entity.pdbx_description
1 polymer ?
#
loop_
_entity_poly.entity_id
_entity_poly.type
_entity_poly.pdbx_seq_one_letter_code
_entity_poly.pdbx_strand_id
1 'polypeptide(L)'
;MRIQIEDAAKTTAGIWKVSQADLSGIELLIPAVEEQRVIVQLVQKAFTWVERIASETSSARKLVDYLDRAILAKAFRGELVPQDPNDEPAISLLERIKAERVVEK
;
A
#
# COMPACT_ATOMS: atom_id res chain seq x y z
N MET A 1 20.20 25.28 -1.24
CA MET A 1 19.31 25.21 -0.06
C MET A 1 19.57 23.99 0.82
N ARG A 2 19.34 22.74 0.36
CA ARG A 2 19.51 21.54 1.21
C ARG A 2 20.87 21.47 1.93
N ILE A 3 21.97 21.63 1.18
CA ILE A 3 23.33 21.60 1.73
C ILE A 3 23.51 22.70 2.80
N GLN A 4 23.06 23.92 2.54
CA GLN A 4 23.13 25.02 3.51
C GLN A 4 22.38 24.71 4.82
N ILE A 5 21.22 24.04 4.73
CA ILE A 5 20.45 23.62 5.91
C ILE A 5 21.17 22.50 6.66
N GLU A 6 21.69 21.51 5.95
CA GLU A 6 22.42 20.37 6.55
C GLU A 6 23.70 20.85 7.25
N ASP A 7 24.43 21.80 6.66
CA ASP A 7 25.65 22.38 7.23
C ASP A 7 25.35 23.27 8.46
N ALA A 8 24.23 23.99 8.45
CA ALA A 8 23.86 24.88 9.55
C ALA A 8 23.17 24.15 10.72
N ALA A 9 22.61 22.96 10.47
CA ALA A 9 21.93 22.17 11.49
C ALA A 9 22.91 21.74 12.59
N LYS A 10 22.51 21.92 13.86
CA LYS A 10 23.30 21.53 15.02
C LYS A 10 22.62 20.40 15.76
N THR A 11 23.39 19.41 16.21
CA THR A 11 22.84 18.34 17.04
C THR A 11 22.88 18.72 18.52
N THR A 12 21.81 18.43 19.25
CA THR A 12 21.82 18.39 20.71
C THR A 12 21.13 17.10 21.14
N ALA A 13 21.83 16.25 21.89
CA ALA A 13 21.36 14.93 22.30
C ALA A 13 20.90 14.03 21.13
N GLY A 14 21.63 14.06 20.00
CA GLY A 14 21.35 13.23 18.82
C GLY A 14 20.21 13.73 17.92
N ILE A 15 19.57 14.84 18.29
CA ILE A 15 18.49 15.46 17.51
C ILE A 15 19.08 16.65 16.75
N TRP A 16 18.99 16.62 15.42
CA TRP A 16 19.33 17.75 14.56
C TRP A 16 18.30 18.87 14.75
N LYS A 17 18.80 20.06 15.04
CA LYS A 17 18.01 21.28 15.25
C LYS A 17 18.47 22.34 14.25
N VAL A 18 17.51 23.10 13.75
CA VAL A 18 17.74 24.29 12.93
C VAL A 18 17.10 25.47 13.64
N SER A 19 17.88 26.49 13.97
CA SER A 19 17.41 27.69 14.66
C SER A 19 16.96 28.77 13.67
N GLN A 20 16.26 29.80 14.17
CA GLN A 20 15.88 30.95 13.34
C GLN A 20 17.10 31.69 12.75
N ALA A 21 18.20 31.77 13.51
CA ALA A 21 19.44 32.37 13.04
C ALA A 21 20.02 31.56 11.86
N ASP A 22 20.02 30.23 11.98
CA ASP A 22 20.49 29.32 10.92
C ASP A 22 19.64 29.48 9.65
N LEU A 23 18.31 29.62 9.79
CA LEU A 23 17.42 29.87 8.66
C LEU A 23 17.62 31.25 8.02
N SER A 24 17.87 32.27 8.83
CA SER A 24 18.01 33.66 8.35
C SER A 24 19.27 33.88 7.50
N GLY A 25 20.30 33.04 7.67
CA GLY A 25 21.53 33.07 6.90
C GLY A 25 21.49 32.29 5.58
N ILE A 26 20.37 31.63 5.26
CA ILE A 26 20.25 30.85 4.04
C ILE A 26 20.10 31.78 2.83
N GLU A 27 21.01 31.65 1.88
CA GLU A 27 20.95 32.38 0.63
C GLU A 27 20.06 31.64 -0.37
N LEU A 28 19.03 32.35 -0.84
CA LEU A 28 18.10 31.88 -1.86
C LEU A 28 18.26 32.69 -3.14
N LEU A 29 18.56 31.99 -4.23
CA LEU A 29 18.42 32.56 -5.56
C LEU A 29 16.95 32.56 -5.91
N ILE A 30 16.34 33.74 -5.86
CA ILE A 30 14.92 33.93 -6.16
C ILE A 30 14.81 34.30 -7.65
N PRO A 31 14.24 33.42 -8.50
CA PRO A 31 14.06 33.72 -9.92
C PRO A 31 12.92 34.72 -10.12
N ALA A 32 12.66 35.15 -11.36
CA ALA A 32 11.54 36.02 -11.68
C ALA A 32 10.19 35.39 -11.27
N VAL A 33 9.20 36.20 -10.92
CA VAL A 33 7.90 35.72 -10.40
C VAL A 33 7.21 34.79 -11.42
N GLU A 34 7.37 35.06 -12.71
CA GLU A 34 6.85 34.23 -13.79
C GLU A 34 7.48 32.83 -13.76
N GLU A 35 8.80 32.74 -13.57
CA GLU A 35 9.52 31.47 -13.47
C GLU A 35 9.15 30.73 -12.18
N GLN A 36 9.02 31.43 -11.05
CA GLN A 36 8.53 30.84 -9.80
C GLN A 36 7.17 30.18 -9.99
N ARG A 37 6.23 30.83 -10.69
CA ARG A 37 4.90 30.26 -10.98
C ARG A 37 5.01 28.99 -11.81
N VAL A 38 5.86 28.96 -12.82
CA VAL A 38 6.09 27.77 -13.65
C VAL A 38 6.68 26.64 -12.81
N ILE A 39 7.68 26.92 -11.97
CA ILE A 39 8.28 25.93 -11.06
C ILE A 39 7.20 25.33 -10.14
N VAL A 40 6.37 26.17 -9.52
CA VAL A 40 5.28 25.71 -8.65
C VAL A 40 4.30 24.81 -9.41
N GLN A 41 3.90 25.19 -10.62
CA GLN A 41 3.01 24.37 -11.45
C GLN A 41 3.61 23.00 -11.79
N LEU A 42 4.90 22.94 -12.12
CA LEU A 42 5.58 21.69 -12.43
C LEU A 42 5.66 20.77 -11.21
N VAL A 43 6.01 21.33 -10.05
CA VAL A 43 6.06 20.60 -8.78
C VAL A 43 4.68 20.06 -8.40
N GLN A 44 3.63 20.89 -8.51
CA GLN A 44 2.26 20.46 -8.24
C GLN A 44 1.82 19.32 -9.15
N LYS A 45 2.11 19.39 -10.46
CA LYS A 45 1.82 18.31 -11.42
C LYS A 45 2.52 17.00 -11.02
N ALA A 46 3.78 17.08 -10.61
CA ALA A 46 4.53 15.91 -10.16
C ALA A 46 3.90 15.27 -8.91
N PHE A 47 3.48 16.07 -7.93
CA PHE A 47 2.80 15.56 -6.73
C PHE A 47 1.46 14.92 -7.05
N THR A 48 0.64 15.53 -7.91
CA THR A 48 -0.64 14.92 -8.34
C THR A 48 -0.41 13.56 -9.00
N TRP A 49 0.65 13.42 -9.79
CA TRP A 49 0.99 12.14 -10.42
C TRP A 49 1.43 11.08 -9.40
N VAL A 50 2.25 11.46 -8.40
CA VAL A 50 2.64 10.58 -7.30
C VAL A 50 1.42 10.12 -6.48
N GLU A 51 0.52 11.05 -6.14
CA GLU A 51 -0.72 10.73 -5.42
C GLU A 51 -1.62 9.77 -6.20
N ARG A 52 -1.73 9.97 -7.52
CA ARG A 52 -2.48 9.06 -8.39
C ARG A 52 -1.92 7.64 -8.35
N ILE A 53 -0.61 7.48 -8.51
CA ILE A 53 0.03 6.15 -8.47
C ILE A 53 -0.16 5.49 -7.11
N ALA A 54 0.02 6.25 -6.02
CA ALA A 54 -0.18 5.75 -4.67
C ALA A 54 -1.63 5.25 -4.46
N SER A 55 -2.60 6.00 -4.97
CA SER A 55 -4.03 5.64 -4.90
C SER A 55 -4.37 4.39 -5.72
N GLU A 56 -3.86 4.30 -6.95
CA GLU A 56 -4.03 3.13 -7.82
C GLU A 56 -3.43 1.87 -7.20
N THR A 57 -2.21 1.97 -6.64
CA THR A 57 -1.53 0.86 -5.96
C THR A 57 -2.30 0.40 -4.72
N SER A 58 -2.80 1.33 -3.91
CA SER A 58 -3.63 1.03 -2.73
C SER A 58 -4.91 0.30 -3.11
N SER A 59 -5.57 0.75 -4.19
CA SER A 59 -6.79 0.14 -4.70
C SER A 59 -6.55 -1.27 -5.26
N ALA A 60 -5.46 -1.45 -6.02
CA ALA A 60 -5.06 -2.76 -6.54
C ALA A 60 -4.78 -3.74 -5.40
N ARG A 61 -4.07 -3.32 -4.34
CA ARG A 61 -3.81 -4.16 -3.17
C ARG A 61 -5.09 -4.64 -2.49
N LYS A 62 -6.07 -3.75 -2.30
CA LYS A 62 -7.38 -4.12 -1.74
C LYS A 62 -8.12 -5.14 -2.61
N LEU A 63 -7.99 -5.03 -3.93
CA LEU A 63 -8.61 -5.96 -4.86
C LEU A 63 -7.98 -7.36 -4.77
N VAL A 64 -6.65 -7.44 -4.59
CA VAL A 64 -5.95 -8.71 -4.35
C VAL A 64 -6.47 -9.36 -3.06
N ASP A 65 -6.52 -8.61 -1.95
CA ASP A 65 -7.03 -9.13 -0.68
C ASP A 65 -8.48 -9.64 -0.78
N TYR A 66 -9.31 -8.94 -1.56
CA TYR A 66 -10.68 -9.36 -1.84
C TYR A 66 -10.72 -10.64 -2.69
N LEU A 67 -9.90 -10.70 -3.74
CA LEU A 67 -9.83 -11.85 -4.64
C LEU A 67 -9.38 -13.11 -3.90
N ASP A 68 -8.38 -13.01 -3.03
CA ASP A 68 -7.92 -14.13 -2.21
C ASP A 68 -9.05 -14.69 -1.34
N ARG A 69 -9.82 -13.82 -0.67
CA ARG A 69 -10.99 -14.22 0.12
C ARG A 69 -12.07 -14.86 -0.75
N ALA A 70 -12.33 -14.29 -1.93
CA ALA A 70 -13.34 -14.80 -2.85
C ALA A 70 -12.96 -16.19 -3.40
N ILE A 71 -11.69 -16.38 -3.77
CA ILE A 71 -11.15 -17.67 -4.24
C ILE A 71 -11.24 -18.71 -3.13
N LEU A 72 -10.78 -18.40 -1.91
CA LEU A 72 -10.88 -19.32 -0.77
C LEU A 72 -12.33 -19.71 -0.50
N ALA A 73 -13.25 -18.74 -0.50
CA ALA A 73 -14.67 -19.00 -0.29
C ALA A 73 -15.26 -19.92 -1.37
N LYS A 74 -14.89 -19.73 -2.64
CA LYS A 74 -15.30 -20.63 -3.74
C LYS A 74 -14.66 -22.01 -3.61
N ALA A 75 -13.38 -22.09 -3.21
CA ALA A 75 -12.68 -23.35 -2.99
C ALA A 75 -13.36 -24.20 -1.92
N PHE A 76 -13.72 -23.58 -0.78
CA PHE A 76 -14.42 -24.27 0.31
C PHE A 76 -15.83 -24.75 -0.07
N ARG A 77 -16.49 -24.10 -1.05
CA ARG A 77 -17.78 -24.55 -1.59
C ARG A 77 -17.65 -25.53 -2.77
N GLY A 78 -16.43 -25.84 -3.20
CA GLY A 78 -16.19 -26.68 -4.38
C GLY A 78 -16.43 -25.98 -5.72
N GLU A 79 -16.76 -24.69 -5.74
CA GLU A 79 -17.20 -23.94 -6.93
C GLU A 79 -16.05 -23.53 -7.89
N LEU A 80 -14.82 -24.00 -7.67
CA LEU A 80 -13.68 -23.68 -8.53
C LEU A 80 -13.65 -24.53 -9.81
N VAL A 81 -14.42 -25.61 -9.87
CA VAL A 81 -14.51 -26.55 -10.98
C VAL A 81 -16.00 -26.83 -11.27
N PRO A 82 -16.42 -27.04 -12.53
CA PRO A 82 -17.78 -27.48 -12.83
C PRO A 82 -18.16 -28.69 -11.99
N GLN A 83 -19.33 -28.63 -11.34
CA GLN A 83 -19.84 -29.71 -10.50
C GLN A 83 -20.66 -30.69 -11.35
N ASP A 84 -20.49 -32.00 -11.13
CA ASP A 84 -21.39 -32.99 -11.72
C ASP A 84 -22.66 -33.08 -10.84
N PRO A 85 -23.87 -32.91 -11.38
CA PRO A 85 -25.11 -33.11 -10.62
C PRO A 85 -25.26 -34.51 -10.01
N ASN A 86 -24.51 -35.49 -10.52
CA ASN A 86 -24.46 -36.85 -9.99
C ASN A 86 -23.40 -37.03 -8.90
N ASP A 87 -22.60 -36.01 -8.58
CA ASP A 87 -21.61 -36.09 -7.50
C ASP A 87 -22.29 -36.31 -6.15
N GLU A 88 -21.71 -37.20 -5.35
CA GLU A 88 -22.14 -37.45 -3.98
C GLU A 88 -22.02 -36.14 -3.15
N PRO A 89 -23.04 -35.74 -2.38
CA PRO A 89 -22.93 -34.57 -1.50
C PRO A 89 -21.78 -34.74 -0.51
N ALA A 90 -20.96 -33.69 -0.35
CA ALA A 90 -19.82 -33.71 0.56
C ALA A 90 -20.20 -34.09 2.01
N ILE A 91 -21.45 -33.82 2.42
CA ILE A 91 -22.00 -34.22 3.72
C ILE A 91 -22.05 -35.74 3.87
N SER A 92 -22.54 -36.46 2.85
CA SER A 92 -22.62 -37.93 2.84
C SER A 92 -21.24 -38.56 2.95
N LEU A 93 -20.25 -38.02 2.23
CA LEU A 93 -18.86 -38.45 2.32
C LEU A 93 -18.27 -38.22 3.72
N LEU A 94 -18.54 -37.07 4.34
CA LEU A 94 -18.07 -36.75 5.70
C LEU A 94 -18.69 -37.66 6.76
N GLU A 95 -19.96 -38.02 6.62
CA GLU A 95 -20.63 -38.98 7.51
C GLU A 95 -19.98 -40.36 7.43
N ARG A 96 -19.66 -40.85 6.22
CA ARG A 96 -18.93 -42.11 6.01
C ARG A 96 -17.54 -42.07 6.65
N ILE A 97 -16.75 -41.02 6.41
CA ILE A 97 -15.41 -40.86 6.99
C ILE A 97 -15.47 -40.82 8.54
N LYS A 98 -16.48 -40.16 9.11
CA LYS A 98 -16.68 -40.15 10.58
C LYS A 98 -17.03 -41.54 11.11
N ALA A 99 -17.93 -42.26 10.43
CA ALA A 99 -18.30 -43.62 10.82
C ALA A 99 -17.10 -44.57 10.76
N GLU A 100 -16.31 -44.54 9.68
CA GLU A 100 -15.09 -45.35 9.53
C GLU A 100 -14.04 -45.04 10.60
N ARG A 101 -13.80 -43.75 10.91
CA ARG A 101 -12.83 -43.34 11.95
C ARG A 101 -13.27 -43.65 13.38
N VAL A 102 -14.57 -43.81 13.64
CA VAL A 102 -15.09 -44.23 14.95
C VAL A 102 -14.97 -45.74 15.13
N VAL A 103 -15.02 -46.51 14.05
CA VAL A 103 -14.86 -47.97 14.05
C VAL A 103 -13.39 -48.39 14.19
N GLU A 104 -12.45 -47.52 13.80
CA GLU A 104 -11.00 -47.76 13.87
C GLU A 104 -10.36 -47.38 15.24
N LYS A 105 -11.18 -46.99 16.23
CA LYS A 105 -10.76 -46.74 17.63
C LYS A 105 -11.30 -47.81 18.56
#